data_AF-A0A0F7TX79-F1
#
_entry.id   AF-A0A0F7TX79-F1
#
_cell.length_a   1.000
_cell.length_b   1.000
_cell.length_c   1.000
_cell.angle_alpha   90.00
_cell.angle_beta   90.00
_cell.angle_gamma   90.00
#
_symmetry.space_group_name_H-M   'P 1'
#
loop_
_entity.id
_entity.type
_entity.pdbx_description
1 polymer ?
#
loop_
_entity_poly.entity_id
_entity_poly.type
_entity_poly.pdbx_seq_one_letter_code
_entity_poly.pdbx_strand_id
1 'polypeptide(L)'
;MQYCSDNVIAAMTGSNSIGSFTLSVQHSDHAKRTIQRPVDDPAALILEAWSQGLMTGSLLIMAAVTYANMRPGVLLHKLILLELILALAHGTFIFAPDPVYGWYLAASAIGLIISWSLHNVIAWMKNRPFMGRKLSLFYVGTIVLAQPYWATEIYANFAYFNNANHTVYEKIRPWEALFRDPWWIYTTCNLFWVVKTHYNFGILELVRECPRFGLMLVSMCLSVVFIPLDIISVTGALRSAMPLGINPFWKVCSHSVSTGSI
;
A
#
# COMPACT_ATOMS: atom_id res chain seq x y z
N MET A 1 54.38 -1.14 -45.50
CA MET A 1 53.10 -1.89 -45.44
C MET A 1 53.02 -2.49 -44.05
N GLN A 2 52.45 -1.69 -43.15
CA GLN A 2 52.67 -1.67 -41.71
C GLN A 2 51.45 -2.25 -41.00
N TYR A 3 51.22 -3.55 -41.11
CA TYR A 3 50.25 -4.29 -40.31
C TYR A 3 50.76 -5.73 -40.19
N CYS A 4 50.79 -6.24 -38.95
CA CYS A 4 51.20 -7.60 -38.55
C CYS A 4 52.70 -7.77 -38.22
N SER A 5 53.18 -7.26 -37.07
CA SER A 5 54.38 -7.79 -36.36
C SER A 5 54.61 -7.27 -34.92
N ASP A 6 53.62 -6.77 -34.18
CA ASP A 6 53.87 -6.21 -32.83
C ASP A 6 53.41 -7.09 -31.65
N ASN A 7 52.93 -8.32 -31.90
CA ASN A 7 52.40 -9.21 -30.84
C ASN A 7 53.42 -10.18 -30.20
N VAL A 8 54.74 -9.94 -30.31
CA VAL A 8 55.74 -10.91 -29.79
C VAL A 8 56.87 -10.29 -28.93
N ILE A 9 56.93 -8.96 -28.73
CA ILE A 9 58.05 -8.33 -27.97
C ILE A 9 57.56 -7.52 -26.74
N ALA A 10 56.55 -8.03 -26.01
CA ALA A 10 56.18 -7.50 -24.69
C ALA A 10 56.19 -8.56 -23.57
N ALA A 11 56.67 -9.78 -23.88
CA ALA A 11 56.88 -10.85 -22.94
C ALA A 11 58.39 -11.11 -22.83
N MET A 12 59.11 -10.30 -22.05
CA MET A 12 60.40 -10.62 -21.37
C MET A 12 61.11 -9.34 -20.90
N THR A 13 60.59 -8.71 -19.84
CA THR A 13 61.39 -7.91 -18.91
C THR A 13 60.73 -7.97 -17.54
N GLY A 14 61.19 -8.90 -16.70
CA GLY A 14 60.80 -8.96 -15.30
C GLY A 14 61.44 -7.83 -14.48
N SER A 15 60.77 -7.41 -13.41
CA SER A 15 61.16 -7.77 -12.04
C SER A 15 60.73 -6.70 -11.02
N ASN A 16 59.99 -7.17 -10.02
CA ASN A 16 59.97 -6.72 -8.62
C ASN A 16 59.63 -5.26 -8.27
N SER A 17 58.45 -5.06 -7.68
CA SER A 17 58.25 -4.10 -6.57
C SER A 17 57.00 -4.47 -5.75
N ILE A 18 57.23 -5.15 -4.64
CA ILE A 18 56.66 -4.94 -3.30
C ILE A 18 55.14 -4.69 -3.25
N GLY A 19 54.42 -5.74 -2.82
CA GLY A 19 53.01 -5.68 -2.46
C GLY A 19 52.74 -4.61 -1.40
N SER A 20 52.13 -3.52 -1.83
CA SER A 20 51.42 -2.60 -0.94
C SER A 20 50.00 -3.15 -0.83
N PHE A 21 49.75 -3.88 0.26
CA PHE A 21 48.41 -4.30 0.66
C PHE A 21 47.65 -3.04 1.10
N THR A 22 47.17 -2.26 0.14
CA THR A 22 46.20 -1.19 0.40
C THR A 22 44.92 -1.88 0.82
N LEU A 23 44.79 -2.01 2.14
CA LEU A 23 43.55 -2.27 2.85
C LEU A 23 42.55 -1.23 2.35
N SER A 24 41.76 -1.58 1.34
CA SER A 24 40.58 -0.82 0.96
C SER A 24 39.64 -0.91 2.15
N VAL A 25 39.78 0.04 3.06
CA VAL A 25 38.72 0.40 4.01
C VAL A 25 37.51 0.64 3.12
N GLN A 26 36.66 -0.38 3.06
CA GLN A 26 35.36 -0.32 2.45
C GLN A 26 34.57 0.66 3.31
N HIS A 27 34.76 1.95 3.02
CA HIS A 27 33.90 3.00 3.52
C HIS A 27 32.52 2.58 3.02
N SER A 28 31.74 2.05 3.95
CA SER A 28 30.33 1.83 3.77
C SER A 28 29.73 3.22 3.69
N ASP A 29 29.91 3.85 2.52
CA ASP A 29 29.04 4.91 2.08
C ASP A 29 27.66 4.28 2.13
N HIS A 30 26.93 4.58 3.20
CA HIS A 30 25.49 4.59 3.20
C HIS A 30 25.10 5.47 2.02
N ALA A 31 25.03 4.84 0.83
CA ALA A 31 24.49 5.43 -0.35
C ALA A 31 23.14 5.98 0.08
N LYS A 32 23.08 7.30 0.20
CA LYS A 32 21.87 8.04 0.50
C LYS A 32 20.95 7.70 -0.66
N ARG A 33 20.14 6.65 -0.50
CA ARG A 33 19.16 6.21 -1.50
C ARG A 33 18.19 7.37 -1.62
N THR A 34 18.43 8.25 -2.59
CA THR A 34 17.48 9.28 -2.94
C THR A 34 16.25 8.54 -3.47
N ILE A 35 15.22 8.43 -2.65
CA ILE A 35 13.97 7.79 -3.05
C ILE A 35 13.25 8.79 -3.95
N GLN A 36 13.60 8.78 -5.22
CA GLN A 36 12.90 9.50 -6.26
C GLN A 36 11.79 8.59 -6.82
N ARG A 37 10.90 9.17 -7.63
CA ARG A 37 10.02 8.36 -8.49
C ARG A 37 10.88 7.27 -9.15
N PRO A 38 10.41 6.01 -9.28
CA PRO A 38 11.21 4.94 -9.89
C PRO A 38 11.40 5.19 -11.40
N VAL A 39 12.16 6.21 -11.78
CA VAL A 39 12.48 6.54 -13.17
C VAL A 39 13.58 5.62 -13.69
N ASP A 40 14.42 5.10 -12.78
CA ASP A 40 15.55 4.23 -13.09
C ASP A 40 15.16 2.76 -13.33
N ASP A 41 13.94 2.35 -12.96
CA ASP A 41 13.38 1.03 -13.25
C ASP A 41 12.02 1.17 -13.97
N PRO A 42 12.00 1.12 -15.32
CA PRO A 42 10.79 1.34 -16.09
C PRO A 42 9.71 0.28 -15.83
N ALA A 43 10.10 -0.94 -15.43
CA ALA A 43 9.14 -1.99 -15.11
C ALA A 43 8.41 -1.67 -13.80
N ALA A 44 9.14 -1.22 -12.78
CA ALA A 44 8.57 -0.77 -11.51
C ALA A 44 7.63 0.44 -11.69
N LEU A 45 8.03 1.40 -12.54
CA LEU A 45 7.22 2.59 -12.81
C LEU A 45 5.89 2.26 -13.49
N ILE A 46 5.93 1.42 -14.52
CA ILE A 46 4.75 0.99 -15.26
C ILE A 46 3.81 0.27 -14.29
N LEU A 47 4.34 -0.64 -13.49
CA LEU A 47 3.57 -1.42 -12.52
C LEU A 47 2.88 -0.54 -11.48
N GLU A 48 3.61 0.43 -10.92
CA GLU A 48 3.06 1.38 -9.97
C GLU A 48 1.97 2.25 -10.62
N ALA A 49 2.20 2.74 -11.85
CA ALA A 49 1.24 3.53 -12.60
C ALA A 49 -0.06 2.76 -12.92
N TRP A 50 0.03 1.49 -13.32
CA TRP A 50 -1.14 0.63 -13.51
C TRP A 50 -1.90 0.40 -12.20
N SER A 51 -1.18 0.16 -11.10
CA SER A 51 -1.80 -0.07 -9.79
C SER A 51 -2.59 1.16 -9.31
N GLN A 52 -1.98 2.35 -9.41
CA GLN A 52 -2.60 3.62 -9.03
C GLN A 52 -3.75 3.98 -9.96
N GLY A 53 -3.60 3.71 -11.27
CA GLY A 53 -4.64 3.91 -12.27
C GLY A 53 -5.88 3.04 -12.02
N LEU A 54 -5.70 1.76 -11.73
CA LEU A 54 -6.80 0.85 -11.40
C LEU A 54 -7.50 1.25 -10.09
N MET A 55 -6.74 1.60 -9.06
CA MET A 55 -7.29 2.07 -7.78
C MET A 55 -8.11 3.36 -7.98
N THR A 56 -7.52 4.38 -8.59
CA THR A 56 -8.19 5.67 -8.85
C THR A 56 -9.41 5.51 -9.75
N GLY A 57 -9.29 4.70 -10.82
CA GLY A 57 -10.41 4.41 -11.72
C GLY A 57 -11.57 3.71 -11.01
N SER A 58 -11.28 2.74 -10.13
CA SER A 58 -12.31 2.04 -9.36
C SER A 58 -13.04 2.98 -8.38
N LEU A 59 -12.31 3.86 -7.70
CA LEU A 59 -12.88 4.87 -6.80
C LEU A 59 -13.76 5.88 -7.56
N LEU A 60 -13.36 6.26 -8.77
CA LEU A 60 -14.13 7.18 -9.61
C LEU A 60 -15.46 6.56 -10.05
N ILE A 61 -15.43 5.29 -10.48
CA ILE A 61 -16.65 4.55 -10.84
C ILE A 61 -17.56 4.40 -9.62
N MET A 62 -17.01 4.01 -8.47
CA MET A 62 -17.75 3.92 -7.21
C MET A 62 -18.37 5.26 -6.79
N ALA A 63 -17.65 6.37 -6.98
CA ALA A 63 -18.16 7.71 -6.70
C ALA A 63 -19.31 8.08 -7.64
N ALA A 64 -19.18 7.81 -8.94
CA ALA A 64 -20.23 8.04 -9.93
C ALA A 64 -21.49 7.22 -9.65
N VAL A 65 -21.33 5.93 -9.33
CA VAL A 65 -22.44 5.05 -8.95
C VAL A 65 -23.10 5.52 -7.66
N THR A 66 -22.31 5.93 -6.65
CA THR A 66 -22.84 6.46 -5.39
C THR A 66 -23.64 7.72 -5.63
N TYR A 67 -23.12 8.64 -6.45
CA TYR A 67 -23.79 9.88 -6.83
C TYR A 67 -25.10 9.61 -7.58
N ALA A 68 -25.09 8.74 -8.59
CA ALA A 68 -26.27 8.38 -9.36
C ALA A 68 -27.38 7.72 -8.50
N ASN A 69 -26.99 7.01 -7.44
CA ASN A 69 -27.92 6.35 -6.51
C ASN A 69 -28.26 7.21 -5.27
N MET A 70 -27.82 8.47 -5.20
CA MET A 70 -28.11 9.33 -4.05
C MET A 70 -29.60 9.62 -3.93
N ARG A 71 -30.13 9.41 -2.73
CA ARG A 71 -31.47 9.89 -2.35
C ARG A 71 -31.36 11.19 -1.55
N PRO A 72 -32.22 12.19 -1.82
CA PRO A 72 -32.25 13.42 -1.03
C PRO A 72 -32.59 13.10 0.43
N GLY A 73 -31.94 13.80 1.37
CA GLY A 73 -32.17 13.63 2.80
C GLY A 73 -31.38 12.51 3.50
N VAL A 74 -30.70 11.61 2.77
CA VAL A 74 -29.91 10.54 3.40
C VAL A 74 -28.44 10.96 3.55
N LEU A 75 -28.01 11.22 4.78
CA LEU A 75 -26.65 11.67 5.10
C LEU A 75 -25.58 10.61 4.78
N LEU A 76 -25.92 9.31 4.88
CA LEU A 76 -24.97 8.21 4.65
C LEU A 76 -24.34 8.25 3.25
N HIS A 77 -25.14 8.49 2.20
CA HIS A 77 -24.62 8.55 0.84
C HIS A 77 -23.66 9.73 0.66
N LYS A 78 -23.97 10.87 1.29
CA LYS A 78 -23.12 12.08 1.22
C LYS A 78 -21.76 11.84 1.86
N LEU A 79 -21.72 11.13 2.99
CA LEU A 79 -20.47 10.75 3.64
C LEU A 79 -19.66 9.77 2.80
N ILE A 80 -20.29 8.75 2.20
CA ILE A 80 -19.61 7.80 1.31
C ILE A 80 -19.00 8.53 0.11
N LEU A 81 -19.73 9.47 -0.51
CA LEU A 81 -19.19 10.23 -1.63
C LEU A 81 -18.01 11.12 -1.21
N LEU A 82 -18.10 11.77 -0.04
CA LEU A 82 -17.01 12.59 0.50
C LEU A 82 -15.75 11.75 0.77
N GLU A 83 -15.92 10.57 1.38
CA GLU A 83 -14.84 9.60 1.60
C GLU A 83 -14.13 9.25 0.28
N LEU A 84 -14.90 8.90 -0.76
CA LEU A 84 -14.36 8.50 -2.07
C LEU A 84 -13.60 9.65 -2.74
N ILE A 85 -14.11 10.89 -2.66
CA ILE A 85 -13.44 12.07 -3.22
C ILE A 85 -12.11 12.35 -2.50
N LEU A 86 -12.08 12.23 -1.17
CA LEU A 86 -10.86 12.43 -0.39
C LEU A 86 -9.80 11.37 -0.68
N ALA A 87 -10.20 10.11 -0.92
CA ALA A 87 -9.29 9.04 -1.30
C ALA A 87 -8.75 9.18 -2.73
N LEU A 88 -9.58 9.66 -3.68
CA LEU A 88 -9.21 9.85 -5.08
C LEU A 88 -7.98 10.75 -5.26
N ALA A 89 -7.86 11.80 -4.46
CA ALA A 89 -6.75 12.75 -4.52
C ALA A 89 -5.39 12.11 -4.20
N HIS A 90 -5.37 10.98 -3.48
CA HIS A 90 -4.13 10.28 -3.18
C HIS A 90 -3.64 9.46 -4.38
N GLY A 91 -4.51 8.80 -5.13
CA GLY A 91 -4.10 7.95 -6.26
C GLY A 91 -3.42 8.68 -7.42
N THR A 92 -3.39 10.02 -7.41
CA THR A 92 -2.79 10.86 -8.46
C THR A 92 -1.35 11.29 -8.19
N PHE A 93 -0.74 10.90 -7.05
CA PHE A 93 0.62 11.37 -6.71
C PHE A 93 1.70 10.96 -7.73
N ILE A 94 1.49 9.86 -8.43
CA ILE A 94 2.45 9.33 -9.41
C ILE A 94 2.65 10.24 -10.63
N PHE A 95 1.73 11.18 -10.87
CA PHE A 95 1.84 12.15 -11.96
C PHE A 95 2.69 13.37 -11.63
N ALA A 96 3.02 13.61 -10.35
CA ALA A 96 3.84 14.75 -9.94
C ALA A 96 5.33 14.47 -10.23
N PRO A 97 6.05 15.33 -10.97
CA PRO A 97 7.49 15.21 -11.14
C PRO A 97 8.25 15.61 -9.87
N ASP A 98 9.46 15.07 -9.70
CA ASP A 98 10.41 15.56 -8.69
C ASP A 98 10.75 17.05 -8.95
N PRO A 99 10.87 17.90 -7.91
CA PRO A 99 10.87 17.63 -6.46
C PRO A 99 9.49 17.74 -5.77
N VAL A 100 8.41 17.99 -6.52
CA VAL A 100 7.06 18.19 -5.96
C VAL A 100 6.43 16.88 -5.50
N TYR A 101 6.93 15.74 -6.00
CA TYR A 101 6.46 14.39 -5.68
C TYR A 101 6.27 14.14 -4.18
N GLY A 102 7.31 14.36 -3.36
CA GLY A 102 7.24 14.09 -1.90
C GLY A 102 6.23 14.99 -1.17
N TRP A 103 6.13 16.26 -1.56
CA TRP A 103 5.17 17.21 -0.99
C TRP A 103 3.73 16.87 -1.36
N TYR A 104 3.49 16.52 -2.63
CA TYR A 104 2.16 16.15 -3.11
C TYR A 104 1.70 14.81 -2.52
N LEU A 105 2.61 13.84 -2.39
CA LEU A 105 2.33 12.56 -1.73
C LEU A 105 1.95 12.76 -0.25
N ALA A 106 2.70 13.57 0.49
CA ALA A 106 2.39 13.85 1.90
C ALA A 106 1.07 14.64 2.04
N ALA A 107 0.84 15.65 1.20
CA ALA A 107 -0.39 16.45 1.24
C ALA A 107 -1.63 15.61 0.91
N SER A 108 -1.55 14.76 -0.11
CA SER A 108 -2.66 13.87 -0.48
C SER A 108 -2.87 12.74 0.53
N ALA A 109 -1.81 12.28 1.23
CA ALA A 109 -1.92 11.31 2.32
C ALA A 109 -2.77 11.84 3.50
N ILE A 110 -2.74 13.15 3.77
CA ILE A 110 -3.66 13.74 4.77
C ILE A 110 -5.11 13.50 4.38
N GLY A 111 -5.46 13.73 3.11
CA GLY A 111 -6.79 13.45 2.56
C GLY A 111 -7.17 11.97 2.69
N LEU A 112 -6.21 11.06 2.43
CA LEU A 112 -6.41 9.62 2.60
C LEU A 112 -6.71 9.25 4.07
N ILE A 113 -6.01 9.82 5.05
CA ILE A 113 -6.26 9.53 6.47
C ILE A 113 -7.61 10.09 6.93
N ILE A 114 -8.02 11.25 6.42
CA ILE A 114 -9.37 11.77 6.66
C ILE A 114 -10.41 10.82 6.05
N SER A 115 -10.18 10.35 4.83
CA SER A 115 -11.03 9.35 4.17
C SER A 115 -11.11 8.04 4.98
N TRP A 116 -9.99 7.50 5.44
CA TRP A 116 -9.94 6.31 6.29
C TRP A 116 -10.74 6.51 7.60
N SER A 117 -10.63 7.68 8.21
CA SER A 117 -11.40 8.00 9.42
C SER A 117 -12.90 8.06 9.14
N LEU A 118 -13.30 8.69 8.01
CA LEU A 118 -14.70 8.74 7.56
C LEU A 118 -15.24 7.33 7.24
N HIS A 119 -14.46 6.49 6.55
CA HIS A 119 -14.84 5.11 6.23
C HIS A 119 -15.20 4.33 7.50
N ASN A 120 -14.38 4.45 8.54
CA ASN A 120 -14.61 3.78 9.82
C ASN A 120 -15.84 4.33 10.56
N VAL A 121 -16.12 5.64 10.46
CA VAL A 121 -17.34 6.25 10.99
C VAL A 121 -18.58 5.77 10.23
N ILE A 122 -18.51 5.66 8.90
CA ILE A 122 -19.59 5.14 8.06
C ILE A 122 -19.88 3.67 8.42
N ALA A 123 -18.84 2.86 8.58
CA ALA A 123 -18.95 1.47 9.00
C ALA A 123 -19.57 1.36 10.40
N TRP A 124 -19.18 2.23 11.33
CA TRP A 124 -19.81 2.35 12.64
C TRP A 124 -21.29 2.72 12.55
N MET A 125 -21.65 3.73 11.75
CA MET A 125 -23.04 4.16 11.57
C MET A 125 -23.92 3.03 11.03
N LYS A 126 -23.41 2.24 10.08
CA LYS A 126 -24.10 1.07 9.52
C LYS A 126 -24.31 -0.03 10.57
N ASN A 127 -23.32 -0.25 11.43
CA ASN A 127 -23.39 -1.29 12.46
C ASN A 127 -24.01 -0.85 13.79
N ARG A 128 -24.15 0.47 14.02
CA ARG A 128 -24.66 1.05 15.27
C ARG A 128 -26.01 0.47 15.72
N PRO A 129 -27.00 0.20 14.84
CA PRO A 129 -28.27 -0.39 15.25
C PRO A 129 -28.14 -1.78 15.89
N PHE A 130 -27.06 -2.51 15.56
CA PHE A 130 -26.83 -3.88 15.99
C PHE A 130 -25.83 -4.00 17.16
N MET A 131 -25.21 -2.89 17.59
CA MET A 131 -24.20 -2.88 18.64
C MET A 131 -24.72 -2.28 19.94
N GLY A 132 -24.41 -2.93 21.08
CA GLY A 132 -24.67 -2.37 22.40
C GLY A 132 -23.90 -1.07 22.66
N ARG A 133 -24.42 -0.20 23.56
CA ARG A 133 -23.85 1.14 23.84
C ARG A 133 -22.39 1.11 24.28
N LYS A 134 -21.97 0.11 25.06
CA LYS A 134 -20.58 -0.07 25.51
C LYS A 134 -19.64 -0.42 24.35
N LEU A 135 -20.05 -1.35 23.48
CA LEU A 135 -19.27 -1.80 22.33
C LEU A 135 -19.14 -0.70 21.28
N SER A 136 -20.20 0.11 21.10
CA SER A 136 -20.20 1.29 20.24
C SER A 136 -19.18 2.34 20.71
N LEU A 137 -19.12 2.63 22.02
CA LEU A 137 -18.12 3.54 22.58
C LEU A 137 -16.71 2.97 22.46
N PHE A 138 -16.52 1.68 22.67
CA PHE A 138 -15.23 1.02 22.49
C PHE A 138 -14.74 1.13 21.04
N TYR A 139 -15.60 0.86 20.05
CA TYR A 139 -15.28 0.97 18.63
C TYR A 139 -14.82 2.38 18.24
N VAL A 140 -15.54 3.41 18.68
CA VAL A 140 -15.14 4.81 18.40
C VAL A 140 -13.88 5.19 19.17
N GLY A 141 -13.76 4.74 20.42
CA GLY A 141 -12.58 4.96 21.25
C GLY A 141 -11.30 4.42 20.60
N THR A 142 -11.34 3.22 20.03
CA THR A 142 -10.18 2.66 19.32
C THR A 142 -9.82 3.44 18.06
N ILE A 143 -10.80 3.96 17.29
CA ILE A 143 -10.52 4.83 16.13
C ILE A 143 -9.76 6.09 16.56
N VAL A 144 -10.20 6.71 17.66
CA VAL A 144 -9.55 7.92 18.18
C VAL A 144 -8.12 7.61 18.63
N LEU A 145 -7.88 6.47 19.27
CA LEU A 145 -6.55 6.02 19.67
C LEU A 145 -5.61 5.70 18.50
N ALA A 146 -6.14 5.43 17.30
CA ALA A 146 -5.34 5.21 16.10
C ALA A 146 -4.89 6.53 15.44
N GLN A 147 -5.50 7.68 15.75
CA GLN A 147 -5.15 8.97 15.13
C GLN A 147 -3.69 9.39 15.36
N PRO A 148 -3.10 9.26 16.56
CA PRO A 148 -1.69 9.60 16.79
C PRO A 148 -0.72 8.75 15.95
N TYR A 149 -1.05 7.48 15.70
CA TYR A 149 -0.27 6.62 14.82
C TYR A 149 -0.25 7.21 13.40
N TRP A 150 -1.42 7.53 12.84
CA TRP A 150 -1.52 8.08 11.49
C TRP A 150 -0.86 9.45 11.33
N ALA A 151 -0.89 10.30 12.37
CA ALA A 151 -0.13 11.55 12.36
C ALA A 151 1.39 11.31 12.28
N THR A 152 1.88 10.29 13.00
CA THR A 152 3.30 9.90 12.97
C THR A 152 3.68 9.30 11.61
N GLU A 153 2.79 8.51 11.01
CA GLU A 153 2.93 7.92 9.68
C GLU A 153 3.04 9.00 8.59
N ILE A 154 2.19 10.03 8.61
CA ILE A 154 2.27 11.16 7.66
C ILE A 154 3.62 11.88 7.79
N TYR A 155 4.07 12.15 9.01
CA TYR A 155 5.37 12.77 9.26
C TYR A 155 6.52 11.88 8.76
N ALA A 156 6.47 10.58 9.04
CA ALA A 156 7.49 9.62 8.59
C ALA A 156 7.54 9.53 7.06
N ASN A 157 6.39 9.50 6.39
CA ASN A 157 6.31 9.54 4.93
C ASN A 157 6.93 10.84 4.37
N PHE A 158 6.57 12.00 4.94
CA PHE A 158 7.16 13.28 4.54
C PHE A 158 8.68 13.30 4.73
N ALA A 159 9.19 12.80 5.86
CA ALA A 159 10.61 12.76 6.17
C ALA A 159 11.39 11.76 5.30
N TYR A 160 10.73 10.67 4.89
CA TYR A 160 11.28 9.65 4.00
C TYR A 160 11.45 10.18 2.56
N PHE A 161 10.39 10.75 1.98
CA PHE A 161 10.41 11.25 0.61
C PHE A 161 11.17 12.58 0.44
N ASN A 162 11.40 13.33 1.53
CA ASN A 162 12.26 14.52 1.52
C ASN A 162 13.71 14.25 1.98
N ASN A 163 14.15 12.97 2.03
CA ASN A 163 15.52 12.56 2.37
C ASN A 163 16.04 13.09 3.72
N ALA A 164 15.15 13.31 4.69
CA ALA A 164 15.50 13.79 6.03
C ALA A 164 15.84 12.64 6.97
N ASN A 165 15.00 11.59 7.03
CA ASN A 165 15.20 10.44 7.93
C ASN A 165 14.55 9.15 7.37
N HIS A 166 15.37 8.16 7.03
CA HIS A 166 14.91 6.92 6.38
C HIS A 166 14.50 5.83 7.40
N THR A 167 15.12 5.83 8.58
CA THR A 167 14.97 4.78 9.60
C THR A 167 13.64 4.83 10.36
N VAL A 168 12.98 5.99 10.39
CA VAL A 168 11.70 6.16 11.10
C VAL A 168 10.58 5.46 10.33
N TYR A 169 10.57 5.62 9.01
CA TYR A 169 9.56 5.02 8.14
C TYR A 169 9.62 3.48 8.13
N GLU A 170 10.81 2.91 8.00
CA GLU A 170 11.01 1.46 7.98
C GLU A 170 10.55 0.76 9.27
N LYS A 171 10.65 1.45 10.42
CA LYS A 171 10.23 0.89 11.72
C LYS A 171 8.72 0.97 11.94
N ILE A 172 8.04 1.95 11.35
CA ILE A 172 6.61 2.18 11.56
C ILE A 172 5.79 1.34 10.58
N ARG A 173 6.25 1.14 9.35
CA ARG A 173 5.54 0.40 8.28
C ARG A 173 4.99 -0.99 8.68
N PRO A 174 5.68 -1.86 9.44
CA PRO A 174 5.10 -3.14 9.87
C PRO A 174 3.86 -3.01 10.75
N TRP A 175 3.68 -1.87 11.42
CA TRP A 175 2.53 -1.59 12.27
C TRP A 175 1.32 -1.09 11.48
N GLU A 176 1.48 -0.73 10.21
CA GLU A 176 0.42 -0.15 9.38
C GLU A 176 -0.80 -1.07 9.30
N ALA A 177 -0.58 -2.37 9.03
CA ALA A 177 -1.66 -3.35 8.98
C ALA A 177 -2.46 -3.40 10.30
N LEU A 178 -1.79 -3.26 11.46
CA LEU A 178 -2.45 -3.28 12.76
C LEU A 178 -3.33 -2.04 12.99
N PHE A 179 -2.90 -0.86 12.53
CA PHE A 179 -3.68 0.37 12.72
C PHE A 179 -4.67 0.65 11.58
N ARG A 180 -4.65 -0.16 10.52
CA ARG A 180 -5.56 -0.06 9.38
C ARG A 180 -6.68 -1.10 9.41
N ASP A 181 -6.33 -2.37 9.66
CA ASP A 181 -7.17 -3.52 9.32
C ASP A 181 -8.18 -4.02 10.40
N PRO A 182 -8.00 -3.82 11.71
CA PRO A 182 -8.89 -4.43 12.72
C PRO A 182 -10.37 -4.04 12.62
N TRP A 183 -10.68 -2.79 12.26
CA TRP A 183 -12.07 -2.29 12.23
C TRP A 183 -12.88 -2.95 11.12
N TRP A 184 -12.32 -3.10 9.92
CA TRP A 184 -13.04 -3.74 8.82
C TRP A 184 -13.24 -5.24 9.07
N ILE A 185 -12.25 -5.91 9.69
CA ILE A 185 -12.38 -7.33 10.09
C ILE A 185 -13.53 -7.46 11.10
N TYR A 186 -13.53 -6.63 12.15
CA TYR A 186 -14.60 -6.64 13.15
C TYR A 186 -15.97 -6.40 12.53
N THR A 187 -16.11 -5.37 11.67
CA THR A 187 -17.40 -5.05 11.06
C THR A 187 -17.91 -6.17 10.14
N THR A 188 -17.02 -6.84 9.43
CA THR A 188 -17.32 -8.04 8.63
C THR A 188 -17.81 -9.19 9.51
N CYS A 189 -17.07 -9.53 10.57
CA CYS A 189 -17.47 -10.58 11.51
C CYS A 189 -18.79 -10.27 12.21
N ASN A 190 -19.02 -9.02 12.59
CA ASN A 190 -20.26 -8.59 13.22
C ASN A 190 -21.45 -8.70 12.27
N LEU A 191 -21.26 -8.36 10.99
CA LEU A 191 -22.29 -8.55 9.96
C LEU A 191 -22.67 -10.04 9.84
N PHE A 192 -21.69 -10.94 9.80
CA PHE A 192 -21.93 -12.39 9.78
C PHE A 192 -22.72 -12.86 11.00
N TRP A 193 -22.33 -12.38 12.18
CA TRP A 193 -23.00 -12.73 13.43
C TRP A 193 -24.47 -12.28 13.42
N VAL A 194 -24.74 -11.05 12.96
CA VAL A 194 -26.09 -10.50 12.86
C VAL A 194 -26.94 -11.26 11.85
N VAL A 195 -26.40 -11.57 10.67
CA VAL A 195 -27.10 -12.37 9.63
C VAL A 195 -27.50 -13.73 10.20
N LYS A 196 -26.57 -14.44 10.83
CA LYS A 196 -26.84 -15.77 11.40
C LYS A 196 -27.88 -15.70 12.52
N THR A 197 -27.80 -14.70 13.40
CA THR A 197 -28.60 -14.65 14.63
C THR A 197 -30.01 -14.09 14.40
N HIS A 198 -30.15 -13.06 13.55
CA HIS A 198 -31.43 -12.36 13.37
C HIS A 198 -32.21 -12.81 12.14
N TYR A 199 -31.54 -13.32 11.10
CA TYR A 199 -32.19 -13.67 9.84
C TYR A 199 -32.38 -15.18 9.69
N ASN A 200 -31.75 -16.03 10.52
CA ASN A 200 -31.87 -17.51 10.47
C ASN A 200 -31.56 -18.13 9.10
N PHE A 201 -30.99 -17.37 8.17
CA PHE A 201 -30.63 -17.79 6.82
C PHE A 201 -29.18 -18.29 6.78
N GLY A 202 -28.95 -19.35 6.00
CA GLY A 202 -27.60 -19.81 5.69
C GLY A 202 -26.86 -18.85 4.75
N ILE A 203 -25.53 -18.75 4.88
CA ILE A 203 -24.69 -17.89 4.03
C ILE A 203 -24.86 -18.26 2.53
N LEU A 204 -24.94 -19.55 2.22
CA LEU A 204 -25.14 -20.02 0.84
C LEU A 204 -26.49 -19.62 0.26
N GLU A 205 -27.54 -19.63 1.09
CA GLU A 205 -28.88 -19.24 0.70
C GLU A 205 -28.95 -17.72 0.49
N LEU A 206 -28.31 -16.95 1.38
CA LEU A 206 -28.17 -15.50 1.22
C LEU A 206 -27.39 -15.10 -0.04
N VAL A 207 -26.31 -15.82 -0.36
CA VAL A 207 -25.53 -15.58 -1.59
C VAL A 207 -26.33 -15.96 -2.83
N ARG A 208 -27.17 -16.99 -2.76
CA ARG A 208 -28.05 -17.40 -3.86
C ARG A 208 -29.13 -16.36 -4.15
N GLU A 209 -29.74 -15.80 -3.12
CA GLU A 209 -30.76 -14.76 -3.24
C GLU A 209 -30.17 -13.38 -3.60
N CYS A 210 -28.97 -13.08 -3.10
CA CYS A 210 -28.27 -11.81 -3.33
C CYS A 210 -26.84 -12.06 -3.84
N PRO A 211 -26.64 -12.34 -5.14
CA PRO A 211 -25.31 -12.68 -5.69
C PRO A 211 -24.28 -11.54 -5.53
N ARG A 212 -24.75 -10.28 -5.54
CA ARG A 212 -23.91 -9.10 -5.28
C ARG A 212 -23.27 -9.11 -3.89
N PHE A 213 -24.02 -9.59 -2.89
CA PHE A 213 -23.53 -9.71 -1.53
C PHE A 213 -22.44 -10.79 -1.43
N GLY A 214 -22.62 -11.91 -2.14
CA GLY A 214 -21.62 -12.98 -2.20
C GLY A 214 -20.31 -12.57 -2.86
N LEU A 215 -20.37 -11.83 -3.98
CA LEU A 215 -19.16 -11.30 -4.63
C LEU A 215 -18.36 -10.37 -3.71
N MET A 216 -19.05 -9.49 -3.00
CA MET A 216 -18.42 -8.62 -1.99
C MET A 216 -17.75 -9.46 -0.90
N LEU A 217 -18.43 -10.50 -0.41
CA LEU A 217 -17.94 -11.37 0.64
C LEU A 217 -16.68 -12.15 0.25
N VAL A 218 -16.67 -12.73 -0.95
CA VAL A 218 -15.50 -13.45 -1.48
C VAL A 218 -14.31 -12.51 -1.61
N SER A 219 -14.53 -11.30 -2.13
CA SER A 219 -13.50 -10.26 -2.23
C SER A 219 -12.93 -9.88 -0.86
N MET A 220 -13.80 -9.76 0.17
CA MET A 220 -13.36 -9.48 1.54
C MET A 220 -12.52 -10.62 2.12
N CYS A 221 -12.93 -11.87 1.96
CA CYS A 221 -12.14 -13.03 2.40
C CYS A 221 -10.78 -13.08 1.72
N LEU A 222 -10.74 -12.81 0.42
CA LEU A 222 -9.50 -12.74 -0.34
C LEU A 222 -8.57 -11.63 0.19
N SER A 223 -9.12 -10.46 0.54
CA SER A 223 -8.37 -9.36 1.17
C SER A 223 -7.76 -9.76 2.52
N VAL A 224 -8.47 -10.52 3.37
CA VAL A 224 -7.92 -11.01 4.65
C VAL A 224 -6.69 -11.88 4.43
N VAL A 225 -6.69 -12.73 3.39
CA VAL A 225 -5.55 -13.60 3.05
C VAL A 225 -4.34 -12.78 2.57
N PHE A 226 -4.59 -11.62 1.95
CA PHE A 226 -3.52 -10.74 1.48
C PHE A 226 -2.83 -9.94 2.58
N ILE A 227 -3.46 -9.72 3.75
CA ILE A 227 -2.82 -9.05 4.89
C ILE A 227 -1.55 -9.76 5.37
N PRO A 228 -1.53 -11.07 5.68
CA PRO A 228 -0.29 -11.75 6.08
C PRO A 228 0.74 -11.77 4.96
N LEU A 229 0.33 -11.83 3.68
CA LEU A 229 1.24 -11.74 2.54
C LEU A 229 1.91 -10.36 2.45
N ASP A 230 1.18 -9.30 2.74
CA ASP A 230 1.71 -7.93 2.85
C ASP A 230 2.74 -7.82 3.99
N ILE A 231 2.41 -8.33 5.18
CA ILE A 231 3.33 -8.35 6.33
C ILE A 231 4.60 -9.14 6.00
N ILE A 232 4.51 -10.31 5.36
CA ILE A 232 5.66 -11.13 4.96
C ILE A 232 6.55 -10.40 3.93
N SER A 233 5.94 -9.66 3.00
CA SER A 233 6.64 -8.80 2.03
C SER A 233 7.40 -7.65 2.72
N VAL A 234 6.79 -7.00 3.71
CA VAL A 234 7.39 -5.87 4.45
C VAL A 234 8.50 -6.33 5.40
N THR A 235 8.36 -7.51 6.03
CA THR A 235 9.33 -8.03 7.02
C THR A 235 10.61 -8.58 6.37
N GLY A 236 10.71 -8.57 5.03
CA GLY A 236 11.95 -8.85 4.32
C GLY A 236 12.29 -10.34 4.17
N ALA A 237 11.34 -11.26 4.38
CA ALA A 237 11.53 -12.67 4.02
C ALA A 237 11.68 -12.87 2.49
N LEU A 238 11.21 -11.90 1.68
CA LEU A 238 11.40 -11.79 0.23
C LEU A 238 12.37 -10.64 -0.14
N ARG A 239 13.53 -10.55 0.52
CA ARG A 239 14.57 -9.53 0.21
C ARG A 239 15.19 -9.63 -1.19
N SER A 240 14.90 -10.68 -1.96
CA SER A 240 15.70 -11.00 -3.15
C SER A 240 15.21 -10.42 -4.48
N ALA A 241 14.14 -9.60 -4.54
CA ALA A 241 13.55 -9.27 -5.85
C ALA A 241 13.30 -7.80 -6.22
N MET A 242 12.98 -6.84 -5.34
CA MET A 242 12.75 -5.44 -5.78
C MET A 242 12.72 -4.38 -4.63
N PRO A 243 12.91 -3.08 -4.94
CA PRO A 243 12.99 -1.99 -3.96
C PRO A 243 11.76 -1.85 -3.05
N LEU A 244 12.00 -1.34 -1.84
CA LEU A 244 11.00 -1.03 -0.82
C LEU A 244 10.13 0.15 -1.30
N GLY A 245 8.90 -0.12 -1.75
CA GLY A 245 7.97 0.90 -2.27
C GLY A 245 6.82 0.35 -3.11
N ILE A 246 6.99 -0.84 -3.72
CA ILE A 246 6.00 -1.44 -4.63
C ILE A 246 4.95 -2.26 -3.86
N ASN A 247 3.67 -2.08 -4.23
CA ASN A 247 2.53 -2.84 -3.71
C ASN A 247 2.75 -4.37 -3.84
N PRO A 248 2.54 -5.17 -2.77
CA PRO A 248 2.85 -6.60 -2.74
C PRO A 248 2.06 -7.43 -3.77
N PHE A 249 0.82 -7.02 -4.08
CA PHE A 249 -0.07 -7.68 -5.04
C PHE A 249 0.63 -7.96 -6.38
N TRP A 250 1.44 -6.99 -6.83
CA TRP A 250 2.12 -7.10 -8.10
C TRP A 250 3.46 -7.82 -8.02
N LYS A 251 4.10 -7.89 -6.85
CA LYS A 251 5.30 -8.72 -6.64
C LYS A 251 5.00 -10.20 -6.88
N VAL A 252 3.81 -10.67 -6.47
CA VAL A 252 3.38 -12.07 -6.69
C VAL A 252 3.09 -12.34 -8.16
N CYS A 253 2.39 -11.42 -8.85
CA CYS A 253 2.14 -11.54 -10.30
C CYS A 253 3.44 -11.57 -11.11
N SER A 254 4.42 -10.72 -10.80
CA SER A 254 5.72 -10.71 -11.48
C SER A 254 6.55 -11.97 -11.18
N HIS A 255 6.46 -12.52 -9.96
CA HIS A 255 7.12 -13.78 -9.64
C HIS A 255 6.49 -14.96 -10.38
N SER A 256 5.16 -15.02 -10.50
CA SER A 256 4.47 -16.05 -11.31
C SER A 256 4.83 -15.97 -12.80
N VAL A 257 5.08 -14.77 -13.34
CA VAL A 257 5.55 -14.59 -14.73
C VAL A 257 7.01 -15.01 -14.89
N SER A 258 7.89 -14.78 -13.91
CA SER A 258 9.30 -15.19 -13.99
C SER A 258 9.53 -16.68 -13.74
N THR A 259 8.64 -17.38 -13.03
CA THR A 259 8.68 -18.84 -12.88
C THR A 259 7.80 -19.58 -13.89
N GLY A 260 7.08 -18.85 -14.75
CA GLY A 260 6.27 -19.39 -15.83
C GLY A 260 7.09 -19.55 -17.10
N SER A 261 7.85 -20.63 -17.19
CA SER A 261 8.23 -21.19 -18.49
C SER A 261 6.94 -21.55 -19.25
N ILE A 262 6.58 -20.72 -20.22
CA ILE A 262 5.96 -21.12 -21.49
C ILE A 262 6.75 -20.41 -22.58
#